data_AF-A0A961AZM0-F1
#
_entry.id   AF-A0A961AZM0-F1
#
_cell.length_a   1.000
_cell.length_b   1.000
_cell.length_c   1.000
_cell.angle_alpha   90.00
_cell.angle_beta   90.00
_cell.angle_gamma   90.00
#
_symmetry.space_group_name_H-M   'P 1'
#
loop_
_entity.id
_entity.type
_entity.pdbx_description
1 polymer ?
#
loop_
_entity_poly.entity_id
_entity_poly.type
_entity_poly.pdbx_seq_one_letter_code
_entity_poly.pdbx_strand_id
1 'polypeptide(L)' 'MKSRQRKRPGKRDLHFLNADGMVACNPRDREAAHRAEMEGIATADPKAVTCRKCRIAIGRLKG' A
#
# COMPACT_ATOMS: atom_id res chain seq x y z
N MET A 1 22.00 26.56 1.95
CA MET A 1 21.68 25.13 1.70
C MET A 1 20.60 24.71 2.69
N LYS A 2 19.34 24.59 2.27
CA LYS A 2 18.24 24.24 3.20
C LYS A 2 18.26 22.72 3.43
N SER A 3 18.71 22.32 4.60
CA SER A 3 18.68 20.96 5.13
C SER A 3 17.25 20.42 5.03
N ARG A 4 16.96 19.62 3.99
CA ARG A 4 15.71 18.88 3.89
C ARG A 4 15.68 17.96 5.10
N GLN A 5 14.88 18.30 6.11
CA GLN A 5 14.50 17.39 7.18
C GLN A 5 14.01 16.11 6.50
N ARG A 6 14.89 15.10 6.39
CA ARG A 6 14.48 13.75 6.04
C ARG A 6 13.54 13.37 7.17
N LYS A 7 12.23 13.43 6.92
CA LYS A 7 11.22 12.79 7.77
C LYS A 7 11.83 11.44 8.12
N ARG A 8 12.07 11.18 9.41
CA ARG A 8 12.43 9.85 9.92
C ARG A 8 11.60 8.84 9.13
N PRO A 9 12.13 7.69 8.67
CA PRO A 9 11.32 6.68 7.99
C PRO A 9 10.25 6.20 8.97
N GLY A 10 9.14 6.96 9.07
CA GLY A 10 7.92 6.52 9.68
C GLY A 10 7.54 5.28 8.91
N LYS A 11 7.24 4.20 9.63
CA LYS A 11 6.85 2.91 9.07
C LYS A 11 6.06 3.15 7.79
N ARG A 12 6.59 2.67 6.66
CA ARG A 12 5.92 2.77 5.37
C ARG A 12 4.52 2.20 5.55
N ASP A 13 3.51 2.88 5.00
CA ASP A 13 2.15 2.40 5.11
C ASP A 13 2.04 0.99 4.53
N LEU A 14 1.40 0.07 5.26
CA LEU A 14 1.09 -1.26 4.74
C LEU A 14 -0.12 -1.15 3.81
N HIS A 15 0.07 -1.56 2.57
CA HIS A 15 -0.93 -1.59 1.51
C HIS A 15 -1.58 -2.96 1.43
N PHE A 16 -2.84 -2.99 0.99
CA PHE A 16 -3.52 -4.25 0.70
C PHE A 16 -3.12 -4.77 -0.68
N LEU A 17 -2.67 -6.02 -0.75
CA LEU A 17 -2.50 -6.77 -1.99
C LEU A 17 -3.74 -7.63 -2.22
N ASN A 18 -4.43 -7.44 -3.35
CA ASN A 18 -5.59 -8.25 -3.69
C ASN A 18 -5.17 -9.60 -4.32
N ALA A 19 -6.16 -10.45 -4.61
CA ALA A 19 -5.92 -11.78 -5.20
C ALA A 19 -5.26 -11.71 -6.59
N ASP A 20 -5.48 -10.62 -7.34
CA ASP A 20 -4.85 -10.36 -8.64
C ASP A 20 -3.40 -9.84 -8.53
N GLY A 21 -2.84 -9.74 -7.33
CA GLY A 21 -1.49 -9.19 -7.11
C GLY A 21 -1.42 -7.68 -7.30
N MET A 22 -2.53 -6.97 -7.16
CA MET A 22 -2.65 -5.53 -7.32
C MET A 22 -2.87 -4.82 -5.97
N VAL A 23 -2.32 -3.62 -5.82
CA VAL A 23 -2.59 -2.79 -4.64
C VAL A 23 -3.98 -2.18 -4.70
N ALA A 24 -4.80 -2.39 -3.66
CA ALA A 24 -6.20 -1.95 -3.67
C ALA A 24 -6.39 -0.44 -3.91
N CYS A 25 -5.44 0.41 -3.49
CA CYS A 25 -5.52 1.85 -3.70
C CYS A 25 -5.13 2.30 -5.12
N ASN A 26 -4.50 1.43 -5.90
CA ASN A 26 -4.11 1.71 -7.28
C ASN A 26 -4.10 0.42 -8.13
N PRO A 27 -5.27 -0.21 -8.36
CA PRO A 27 -5.35 -1.55 -8.93
C PRO A 27 -4.99 -1.64 -10.42
N ARG A 28 -4.67 -0.51 -11.06
CA ARG A 28 -4.26 -0.43 -12.48
C ARG A 28 -2.74 -0.31 -12.64
N ASP A 29 -2.02 -0.12 -11.54
CA ASP A 29 -0.60 0.20 -11.54
C ASP A 29 0.21 -1.00 -11.04
N ARG A 30 0.67 -1.79 -12.02
CA ARG A 30 1.45 -3.00 -11.76
C ARG A 30 2.82 -2.68 -11.15
N GLU A 31 3.42 -1.55 -11.49
CA GLU A 31 4.70 -1.14 -10.91
C GLU A 31 4.56 -0.79 -9.43
N ALA A 32 3.47 -0.09 -9.06
CA ALA A 32 3.16 0.19 -7.66
C ALA A 32 2.91 -1.09 -6.87
N ALA A 33 2.20 -2.06 -7.46
CA ALA A 33 1.95 -3.34 -6.83
C ALA A 33 3.24 -4.14 -6.62
N HIS A 34 4.04 -4.27 -7.68
CA HIS A 34 5.32 -4.97 -7.63
C HIS A 34 6.30 -4.30 -6.65
N ARG A 35 6.36 -2.96 -6.62
CA ARG A 35 7.18 -2.24 -5.64
C ARG A 35 6.70 -2.48 -4.22
N ALA A 36 5.39 -2.47 -3.98
CA ALA A 36 4.84 -2.69 -2.66
C ALA A 36 5.15 -4.09 -2.13
N GLU A 37 5.11 -5.10 -3.01
CA GLU A 37 5.54 -6.47 -2.73
C GLU A 37 7.05 -6.55 -2.45
N MET A 38 7.89 -6.05 -3.38
CA MET A 38 9.36 -6.06 -3.26
C MET A 38 9.88 -5.33 -2.02
N GLU A 39 9.21 -4.24 -1.63
CA GLU A 39 9.60 -3.46 -0.45
C GLU A 39 8.99 -3.99 0.87
N GLY A 40 8.21 -5.08 0.82
CA GLY A 40 7.57 -5.67 2.00
C GLY A 40 6.54 -4.74 2.65
N ILE A 41 5.93 -3.86 1.87
CA ILE A 41 4.93 -2.89 2.32
C ILE A 41 3.52 -3.22 1.80
N ALA A 42 3.32 -4.45 1.32
CA ALA A 42 2.04 -5.01 0.93
C ALA A 42 1.68 -6.20 1.83
N THR A 43 0.39 -6.37 2.11
CA THR A 43 -0.15 -7.49 2.89
C THR A 43 -1.49 -7.93 2.32
N ALA A 44 -1.76 -9.23 2.32
CA ALA A 44 -3.07 -9.79 2.00
C ALA A 44 -4.04 -9.73 3.20
N ASP A 45 -3.55 -9.43 4.41
CA ASP A 45 -4.40 -9.28 5.60
C ASP A 45 -5.02 -7.87 5.65
N PRO A 46 -6.35 -7.72 5.43
CA PRO A 46 -6.99 -6.42 5.46
C PRO A 46 -6.94 -5.74 6.84
N LYS A 47 -6.69 -6.48 7.92
CA LYS A 47 -6.58 -5.92 9.28
C LYS A 47 -5.22 -5.27 9.55
N ALA A 48 -4.16 -5.76 8.91
CA ALA A 48 -2.80 -5.21 9.01
C ALA A 48 -2.56 -3.97 8.13
N VAL A 49 -3.48 -3.66 7.21
CA VAL A 49 -3.39 -2.52 6.29
C VAL A 49 -3.46 -1.19 7.05
N THR A 50 -2.41 -0.38 6.95
CA THR A 50 -2.38 0.96 7.53
C THR A 50 -2.74 2.03 6.50
N CYS A 51 -2.60 1.75 5.20
CA CYS A 51 -2.96 2.69 4.15
C CYS A 51 -4.46 3.01 4.14
N ARG A 52 -4.82 4.27 4.44
CA ARG A 52 -6.22 4.73 4.47
C ARG A 52 -6.96 4.50 3.16
N LYS A 53 -6.29 4.70 2.02
CA LYS A 53 -6.89 4.47 0.69
C LYS A 53 -7.20 2.98 0.47
N CYS A 54 -6.27 2.09 0.84
CA CYS A 54 -6.51 0.65 0.77
C CYS A 54 -7.68 0.25 1.66
N ARG A 55 -7.77 0.74 2.90
CA ARG A 55 -8.91 0.44 3.80
C ARG A 55 -10.28 0.79 3.19
N ILE A 56 -10.36 1.92 2.49
CA ILE A 56 -11.58 2.34 1.78
C ILE A 56 -11.83 1.44 0.55
N ALA A 57 -10.78 1.13 -0.22
CA ALA A 57 -10.88 0.34 -1.44
C ALA A 57 -11.25 -1.13 -1.18
N ILE A 58 -10.74 -1.75 -0.10
CA ILE A 58 -11.08 -3.13 0.30
C ILE A 58 -12.59 -3.30 0.47
N GLY A 59 -13.28 -2.31 1.04
CA GLY A 59 -14.74 -2.34 1.18
C GLY A 59 -15.47 -2.35 -0.17
N ARG A 60 -14.85 -1.85 -1.23
CA ARG A 60 -15.40 -1.83 -2.60
C ARG A 60 -15.02 -3.07 -3.43
N LEU A 61 -13.98 -3.81 -3.04
CA LEU A 61 -13.56 -5.06 -3.69
C LEU A 61 -14.44 -6.26 -3.30
N LYS A 62 -15.26 -6.12 -2.26
CA LYS A 62 -16.19 -7.16 -1.79
C LYS A 62 -17.59 -7.08 -2.44
N GLY A 63 -17.77 -6.24 -3.45
CA GLY A 63 -19.03 -6.06 -4.18
C GLY A 63 -18.98 -6.73 -5.55
#